data_AF-A0A101F601-F1
#
_entry.id   AF-A0A101F601-F1
#
_cell.length_a   1.000
_cell.length_b   1.000
_cell.length_c   1.000
_cell.angle_alpha   90.00
_cell.angle_beta   90.00
_cell.angle_gamma   90.00
#
_symmetry.space_group_name_H-M   'P 1'
#
loop_
_entity.id
_entity.type
_entity.pdbx_description
1 polymer ?
#
loop_
_entity_poly.entity_id
_entity_poly.type
_entity_poly.pdbx_seq_one_letter_code
_entity_poly.pdbx_strand_id
1 'polypeptide(L)' 'MEAYILPKADLEGFVANLQKEYNVFGPVAKGKDFVFDAVSAASELRLDYDTTILP' A
#
# COMPACT_ATOMS: atom_id res chain seq x y z
N MET A 1 1.92 -23.59 -1.17
CA MET A 1 1.84 -22.24 -0.60
C MET A 1 0.44 -21.75 -0.85
N GLU A 2 -0.37 -21.61 0.20
CA GLU A 2 -1.70 -21.02 0.09
C GLU A 2 -1.54 -19.50 0.12
N ALA A 3 -2.10 -18.82 -0.88
CA ALA A 3 -2.13 -17.37 -0.91
C ALA A 3 -3.20 -16.89 0.07
N TYR A 4 -2.81 -16.09 1.07
CA TYR A 4 -3.76 -15.40 1.91
C TYR A 4 -4.38 -14.25 1.12
N ILE A 5 -5.70 -14.31 0.90
CA ILE A 5 -6.46 -13.25 0.24
C ILE A 5 -6.92 -12.27 1.30
N LEU A 6 -6.30 -11.08 1.34
CA LEU A 6 -6.71 -9.99 2.22
C LEU A 6 -7.92 -9.26 1.62
N PRO A 7 -9.07 -9.20 2.32
CA PRO A 7 -10.20 -8.40 1.88
C PRO A 7 -9.83 -6.91 1.81
N LYS A 8 -10.30 -6.20 0.79
CA LYS A 8 -10.00 -4.76 0.62
C LYS A 8 -10.46 -3.91 1.83
N ALA A 9 -11.55 -4.31 2.49
CA ALA A 9 -12.04 -3.64 3.69
C ALA A 9 -11.08 -3.72 4.88
N ASP A 10 -10.28 -4.79 4.95
CA ASP A 10 -9.33 -5.04 6.05
C ASP A 10 -7.93 -4.48 5.75
N LEU A 11 -7.71 -3.95 4.54
CA LEU A 11 -6.44 -3.37 4.13
C LEU A 11 -6.00 -2.25 5.07
N GLU A 12 -6.92 -1.38 5.47
CA GLU A 12 -6.61 -0.26 6.36
C GLU A 12 -6.11 -0.74 7.72
N GLY A 13 -6.84 -1.67 8.34
CA GLY A 13 -6.45 -2.26 9.63
C GLY A 13 -5.15 -3.06 9.54
N PHE A 14 -4.92 -3.75 8.42
CA PHE A 14 -3.71 -4.52 8.18
C PHE A 14 -2.47 -3.63 8.05
N VAL A 15 -2.53 -2.59 7.22
CA VAL A 15 -1.45 -1.61 7.05
C VAL A 15 -1.19 -0.86 8.36
N ALA A 16 -2.24 -0.41 9.06
CA ALA A 16 -2.10 0.28 10.34
C ALA A 16 -1.46 -0.61 11.43
N ASN A 17 -1.72 -1.92 11.41
CA ASN A 17 -1.05 -2.85 12.32
C ASN A 17 0.42 -3.08 11.94
N LEU A 18 0.73 -3.21 10.64
CA LEU A 18 2.11 -3.33 10.17
C LEU A 18 2.95 -2.09 10.50
N GLN A 19 2.39 -0.88 10.34
CA GLN A 19 3.04 0.38 10.66
C GLN A 19 3.46 0.53 12.14
N LYS A 20 2.85 -0.23 13.06
CA LYS A 20 3.23 -0.18 14.48
C LYS A 20 4.59 -0.82 14.75
N GLU A 21 4.98 -1.81 13.95
CA GLU A 21 6.21 -2.57 14.15
C GLU A 21 7.21 -2.42 13.00
N TYR A 22 6.75 -2.04 11.81
CA TYR A 22 7.55 -1.99 10.58
C TYR A 22 7.30 -0.71 9.79
N ASN A 23 8.34 -0.24 9.10
CA ASN A 23 8.16 0.80 8.09
C ASN A 23 7.52 0.17 6.86
N VAL A 24 6.26 0.52 6.61
CA VAL A 24 5.51 0.04 5.44
C VAL A 24 5.83 0.93 4.25
N PHE A 25 6.30 0.33 3.17
CA PHE A 25 6.55 1.02 1.89
C PHE A 25 5.62 0.48 0.82
N GLY A 26 5.17 1.36 -0.05
CA GLY A 26 4.21 1.01 -1.08
C GLY A 26 3.99 2.11 -2.11
N PRO A 27 3.22 1.82 -3.16
CA PRO A 27 2.77 2.80 -4.14
C PRO A 27 1.85 3.83 -3.49
N VAL A 28 2.37 5.03 -3.27
CA VAL A 28 1.67 6.17 -2.70
C VAL A 28 1.29 7.15 -3.82
N ALA A 29 0.04 7.64 -3.80
CA ALA A 29 -0.37 8.74 -4.67
C ALA A 29 0.30 10.04 -4.23
N LYS A 30 1.16 10.60 -5.09
CA LYS A 30 1.79 11.91 -4.89
C LYS A 30 1.29 12.87 -5.96
N GLY A 31 0.07 13.38 -5.73
CA GLY A 31 -0.60 14.27 -6.68
C GLY A 31 -1.16 13.51 -7.88
N LYS A 32 -0.56 13.70 -9.07
CA LYS A 32 -0.98 13.02 -10.32
C LYS A 32 -0.18 11.74 -10.60
N ASP A 33 0.90 11.51 -9.85
CA ASP A 33 1.83 10.40 -10.06
C ASP A 33 1.75 9.39 -8.91
N PHE A 34 2.20 8.16 -9.18
CA PHE A 34 2.31 7.09 -8.19
C PHE A 34 3.79 6.78 -7.94
N VAL A 35 4.25 6.92 -6.70
CA VAL A 35 5.65 6.69 -6.31
C VAL A 35 5.73 5.64 -5.22
N PHE A 36 6.81 4.85 -5.19
CA PHE A 36 7.03 3.91 -4.10
C PHE A 36 7.70 4.64 -2.94
N ASP A 37 6.97 4.87 -1.85
CA ASP A 37 7.44 5.64 -0.70
C ASP A 37 6.88 5.04 0.61
N ALA A 38 7.31 5.59 1.75
CA ALA A 38 6.79 5.21 3.05
C ALA A 38 5.29 5.57 3.13
N VAL A 39 4.47 4.55 3.34
CA VAL A 39 3.02 4.69 3.48
C VAL A 39 2.77 5.15 4.90
N SER A 40 2.17 6.33 5.08
CA SER A 40 1.83 6.87 6.40
C SER A 40 0.36 6.60 6.73
N ALA A 41 -0.51 6.54 5.72
CA ALA A 41 -1.89 6.09 5.88
C ALA A 41 -2.27 5.07 4.80
N ALA A 42 -3.09 4.08 5.16
CA ALA A 42 -3.55 3.07 4.21
C ALA A 42 -4.31 3.66 3.00
N SER A 43 -4.94 4.82 3.18
CA SER A 43 -5.62 5.58 2.13
C SER A 43 -4.67 6.17 1.08
N GLU A 44 -3.39 6.31 1.42
CA GLU A 44 -2.34 6.76 0.50
C GLU A 44 -1.88 5.64 -0.43
N LEU A 45 -2.04 4.38 0.02
CA LEU A 45 -1.68 3.20 -0.73
C LEU A 45 -2.64 3.04 -1.91
N ARG A 46 -2.11 3.12 -3.13
CA ARG A 46 -2.87 2.86 -4.35
C ARG A 46 -2.47 1.52 -4.89
N LEU A 47 -3.40 0.58 -4.88
CA LEU A 47 -3.23 -0.79 -5.41
C LEU A 47 -4.00 -0.98 -6.73
N ASP A 48 -4.67 0.07 -7.17
CA ASP A 48 -5.55 0.18 -8.33
C ASP A 48 -4.88 0.88 -9.52
N TYR A 49 -3.55 0.82 -9.62
CA TYR A 49 -2.77 1.47 -10.68
C TYR A 49 -2.37 0.44 -11.75
N ASP A 50 -2.61 0.77 -13.03
CA ASP A 50 -2.45 -0.13 -14.17
C ASP A 50 -1.00 -0.57 -14.43
N THR A 51 -0.02 0.28 -14.11
CA THR A 51 1.40 0.02 -14.38
C THR A 51 2.29 0.67 -13.33
N THR A 52 3.18 -0.11 -12.70
CA THR A 52 4.30 0.41 -11.92
C THR A 52 5.23 1.19 -12.86
N ILE A 53 5.57 2.44 -12.52
CA ILE A 53 6.64 3.21 -13.20
C ILE A 53 8.04 2.72 -12.76
N LEU A 54 8.15 1.45 -12.37
CA LEU A 54 9.45 0.83 -12.13
C LEU A 54 9.96 0.34 -13.50
N PRO A 55 11.09 0.86 -13.99
CA PRO A 55 11.71 0.37 -15.22
C PRO A 55 12.16 -1.10 -15.11
#